data_AF-A0A0Q1B2S8-F1
#
_entry.id   AF-A0A0Q1B2S8-F1
#
_cell.length_a   1.000
_cell.length_b   1.000
_cell.length_c   1.000
_cell.angle_alpha   90.00
_cell.angle_beta   90.00
_cell.angle_gamma   90.00
#
_symmetry.space_group_name_H-M   'P 1'
#
loop_
_entity.id
_entity.type
_entity.pdbx_description
1 polymer ?
#
loop_
_entity_poly.entity_id
_entity_poly.type
_entity_poly.pdbx_seq_one_letter_code
_entity_poly.pdbx_strand_id
1 'polypeptide(L)'
;MNFPSDGNQYTNISFSEEDANEDYFNYFDEKNLSVWIGFEPVNADVSTLISLALDRYSNHPCIAGISVDVEWYKWPTHDTGKQISDVEAEQWYNLIASYNATYTLQLKHWIPEKMPPTYREGIYFIDDGQQFESIDHMLEYFTAWGQQFPDNPVGFQIGYPEDQDWWCEYNDPYGDIANAIIADIPNTRGVFWVDFSLTEICPIE
;
A
#
# COMPACT_ATOMS: atom_id res chain seq x y z
N MET A 1 5.96 15.35 2.11
CA MET A 1 6.01 14.79 3.48
C MET A 1 5.06 15.56 4.36
N ASN A 2 4.22 14.86 5.11
CA ASN A 2 3.22 15.45 6.00
C ASN A 2 3.82 15.77 7.39
N PHE A 3 5.07 16.23 7.41
CA PHE A 3 5.83 16.57 8.61
C PHE A 3 6.96 17.57 8.29
N PRO A 4 7.56 18.21 9.30
CA PRO A 4 8.63 19.21 9.13
C PRO A 4 9.94 18.65 8.56
N SER A 5 10.64 19.47 7.78
CA SER A 5 11.98 19.17 7.29
C SER A 5 12.99 19.07 8.45
N ASP A 6 14.00 18.23 8.27
CA ASP A 6 15.19 18.14 9.11
C ASP A 6 16.17 19.33 8.94
N GLY A 7 15.81 20.31 8.10
CA GLY A 7 16.62 21.47 7.74
C GLY A 7 17.31 21.34 6.38
N ASN A 8 17.26 20.17 5.75
CA ASN A 8 17.83 19.94 4.42
C ASN A 8 16.81 20.14 3.29
N GLN A 9 17.32 20.39 2.09
CA GLN A 9 16.54 20.49 0.86
C GLN A 9 16.66 19.20 0.06
N TYR A 10 15.53 18.70 -0.42
CA TYR A 10 15.45 17.44 -1.17
C TYR A 10 14.71 17.68 -2.49
N THR A 11 15.27 17.18 -3.58
CA THR A 11 14.68 17.34 -4.91
C THR A 11 13.33 16.63 -4.99
N ASN A 12 12.30 17.33 -5.50
CA ASN A 12 10.92 16.84 -5.66
C ASN A 12 10.22 16.45 -4.34
N ILE A 13 10.69 16.92 -3.19
CA ILE A 13 10.07 16.65 -1.90
C ILE A 13 9.80 17.98 -1.19
N SER A 14 8.54 18.20 -0.83
CA SER A 14 8.09 19.32 0.02
C SER A 14 7.71 18.80 1.40
N PHE A 15 7.84 19.65 2.41
CA PHE A 15 7.55 19.34 3.82
C PHE A 15 6.44 20.24 4.34
N SER A 16 5.66 19.72 5.28
CA SER A 16 4.64 20.49 6.01
C SER A 16 5.27 21.20 7.20
N GLU A 17 4.64 22.26 7.71
CA GLU A 17 5.15 22.95 8.92
C GLU A 17 4.85 22.20 10.22
N GLU A 18 3.84 21.34 10.19
CA GLU A 18 3.38 20.53 11.33
C GLU A 18 3.43 19.05 10.96
N ASP A 19 3.58 18.21 11.99
CA ASP A 19 3.51 16.77 11.87
C ASP A 19 2.07 16.31 11.95
N ALA A 20 1.52 15.86 10.82
CA ALA A 20 0.13 15.41 10.74
C ALA A 20 -0.07 13.92 11.07
N ASN A 21 1.00 13.17 11.37
CA ASN A 21 0.95 11.70 11.45
C ASN A 21 1.20 11.18 12.88
N GLU A 22 1.99 11.91 13.67
CA GLU A 22 2.41 11.51 15.03
C GLU A 22 1.24 11.07 15.93
N ASP A 23 0.15 11.86 15.98
CA ASP A 23 -1.01 11.55 16.82
C ASP A 23 -1.71 10.26 16.38
N TYR A 24 -1.75 9.97 15.07
CA TYR A 24 -2.32 8.73 14.56
C TYR A 24 -1.43 7.52 14.87
N PHE A 25 -0.11 7.64 14.74
CA PHE A 25 0.80 6.55 15.10
C PHE A 25 0.77 6.25 16.60
N ASN A 26 0.72 7.27 17.45
CA ASN A 26 0.47 7.09 18.89
C ASN A 26 -0.83 6.33 19.14
N TYR A 27 -1.92 6.70 18.46
CA TYR A 27 -3.18 5.99 18.58
C TYR A 27 -3.08 4.52 18.11
N PHE A 28 -2.39 4.25 17.01
CA PHE A 28 -2.19 2.88 16.52
C PHE A 28 -1.34 2.03 17.45
N ASP A 29 -0.30 2.61 18.07
CA ASP A 29 0.48 1.96 19.12
C ASP A 29 -0.41 1.57 20.30
N GLU A 30 -1.24 2.50 20.79
CA GLU A 30 -2.17 2.24 21.90
C GLU A 30 -3.20 1.16 21.58
N LYS A 31 -3.60 1.04 20.31
CA LYS A 31 -4.54 0.02 19.84
C LYS A 31 -3.88 -1.27 19.39
N ASN A 32 -2.54 -1.35 19.45
CA ASN A 32 -1.77 -2.50 18.97
C ASN A 32 -2.14 -2.85 17.51
N LEU A 33 -2.24 -1.82 16.67
CA LEU A 33 -2.47 -1.93 15.24
C LEU A 33 -1.13 -1.86 14.51
N SER A 34 -1.06 -2.51 13.35
CA SER A 34 0.10 -2.46 12.46
C SER A 34 -0.24 -1.71 11.18
N VAL A 35 0.63 -0.80 10.76
CA VAL A 35 0.41 0.07 9.59
C VAL A 35 1.66 0.18 8.73
N TRP A 36 1.46 0.35 7.42
CA TRP A 36 2.52 0.71 6.49
C TRP A 36 2.43 2.21 6.18
N ILE A 37 3.58 2.88 6.07
CA ILE A 37 3.61 4.29 5.65
C ILE A 37 3.61 4.31 4.11
N GLY A 38 2.55 4.88 3.52
CA GLY A 38 2.37 4.94 2.07
C GLY A 38 3.00 6.15 1.40
N PHE A 39 3.49 5.97 0.17
CA PHE A 39 3.99 7.06 -0.69
C PHE A 39 3.41 6.98 -2.10
N GLU A 40 3.04 8.14 -2.63
CA GLU A 40 2.87 8.40 -4.06
C GLU A 40 4.09 9.21 -4.56
N PRO A 41 5.16 8.55 -5.04
CA PRO A 41 6.47 9.18 -5.11
C PRO A 41 6.63 10.19 -6.25
N VAL A 42 5.85 10.09 -7.34
CA VAL A 42 6.04 10.91 -8.55
C VAL A 42 7.52 10.89 -8.97
N ASN A 43 8.21 12.03 -9.00
CA ASN A 43 9.62 12.13 -9.37
C ASN A 43 10.58 12.15 -8.18
N ALA A 44 10.09 12.02 -6.94
CA ALA A 44 10.93 11.88 -5.77
C ALA A 44 11.77 10.60 -5.84
N ASP A 45 12.87 10.61 -5.10
CA ASP A 45 13.69 9.42 -4.90
C ASP A 45 13.08 8.58 -3.78
N VAL A 46 12.70 7.33 -4.10
CA VAL A 46 11.97 6.46 -3.16
C VAL A 46 12.82 6.12 -1.95
N SER A 47 14.13 5.88 -2.12
CA SER A 47 15.04 5.64 -1.00
C SER A 47 15.11 6.85 -0.04
N THR A 48 15.11 8.06 -0.58
CA THR A 48 15.05 9.29 0.21
C THR A 48 13.73 9.40 0.98
N LEU A 49 12.59 9.08 0.37
CA LEU A 49 11.29 9.05 1.05
C LEU A 49 11.26 8.02 2.20
N ILE A 50 11.77 6.81 1.94
CA ILE A 50 11.90 5.73 2.93
C ILE A 50 12.72 6.21 4.13
N SER A 51 13.93 6.72 3.90
CA SER A 51 14.80 7.19 4.98
C SER A 51 14.15 8.31 5.78
N LEU A 52 13.60 9.34 5.12
CA LEU A 52 12.97 10.46 5.82
C LEU A 52 11.81 10.01 6.71
N ALA A 53 10.97 9.09 6.25
CA ALA A 53 9.85 8.61 7.05
C ALA A 53 10.29 7.67 8.17
N LEU A 54 11.21 6.73 7.91
CA LEU A 54 11.65 5.77 8.93
C LEU A 54 12.58 6.42 9.97
N ASP A 55 13.41 7.39 9.59
CA ASP A 55 14.17 8.20 10.57
C ASP A 55 13.24 8.92 11.54
N ARG A 56 12.07 9.33 11.05
CA ARG A 56 11.07 10.05 11.85
C ARG A 56 10.22 9.13 12.73
N TYR A 57 9.72 8.03 12.17
CA TYR A 57 8.63 7.25 12.78
C TYR A 57 9.00 5.81 13.16
N SER A 58 10.21 5.31 12.87
CA SER A 58 10.57 3.91 13.17
C SER A 58 10.59 3.56 14.66
N ASN A 59 10.52 4.57 15.55
CA ASN A 59 10.34 4.39 16.98
C ASN A 59 8.92 3.93 17.37
N HIS A 60 7.92 4.07 16.49
CA HIS A 60 6.56 3.60 16.73
C HIS A 60 6.46 2.09 16.46
N PRO A 61 6.08 1.27 17.46
CA PRO A 61 5.90 -0.18 17.27
C PRO A 61 4.77 -0.54 16.29
N CYS A 62 3.84 0.36 15.98
CA CYS A 62 2.80 0.14 14.97
C CYS A 62 3.34 0.08 13.54
N ILE A 63 4.54 0.61 13.27
CA ILE A 63 5.08 0.62 11.91
C ILE A 63 5.46 -0.81 11.49
N ALA A 64 4.84 -1.28 10.41
CA ALA A 64 5.11 -2.58 9.79
C ALA A 64 6.03 -2.47 8.56
N GLY A 65 6.25 -1.26 8.06
CA GLY A 65 7.12 -1.00 6.91
C GLY A 65 6.62 0.14 6.04
N ILE A 66 6.95 0.07 4.75
CA ILE A 66 6.64 1.10 3.75
C ILE A 66 5.75 0.52 2.67
N SER A 67 4.83 1.33 2.16
CA SER A 67 4.06 1.06 0.95
C SER A 67 4.37 2.08 -0.13
N VAL A 68 4.61 1.62 -1.35
CA VAL A 68 4.86 2.48 -2.51
C VAL A 68 3.74 2.25 -3.51
N ASP A 69 3.01 3.32 -3.80
CA ASP A 69 2.09 3.36 -4.92
C ASP A 69 2.88 3.50 -6.23
N VAL A 70 2.93 2.40 -6.96
CA VAL A 70 3.79 2.27 -8.15
C VAL A 70 3.16 2.98 -9.35
N GLU A 71 1.85 3.21 -9.36
CA GLU A 71 1.17 4.01 -10.39
C GLU A 71 1.84 5.38 -10.55
N TRP A 72 2.21 5.99 -9.42
CA TRP A 72 2.79 7.32 -9.41
C TRP A 72 4.30 7.31 -9.64
N TYR A 73 4.98 6.17 -9.62
CA TYR A 73 6.44 6.13 -9.71
C TYR A 73 6.96 6.63 -11.07
N LYS A 74 7.64 7.77 -11.08
CA LYS A 74 8.11 8.49 -12.29
C LYS A 74 7.01 8.96 -13.24
N TRP A 75 5.78 9.12 -12.75
CA TRP A 75 4.72 9.81 -13.49
C TRP A 75 5.06 11.32 -13.64
N PRO A 76 4.73 11.99 -14.75
CA PRO A 76 4.09 11.49 -15.98
C PRO A 76 5.09 11.01 -17.06
N THR A 77 6.38 10.83 -16.72
CA THR A 77 7.38 10.39 -17.71
C THR A 77 7.13 8.95 -18.15
N HIS A 78 6.58 8.15 -17.25
CA HIS A 78 6.08 6.81 -17.52
C HIS A 78 4.57 6.80 -17.27
N ASP A 79 3.81 6.41 -18.30
CA ASP A 79 2.37 6.23 -18.19
C ASP A 79 2.06 5.12 -17.18
N THR A 80 1.12 5.36 -16.27
CA THR A 80 0.81 4.48 -15.13
C THR A 80 2.06 3.98 -14.39
N GLY A 81 3.05 4.86 -14.23
CA GLY A 81 4.26 4.56 -13.47
C GLY A 81 5.31 3.73 -14.23
N LYS A 82 6.57 3.84 -13.78
CA LYS A 82 7.70 3.08 -14.29
C LYS A 82 7.67 1.68 -13.66
N GLN A 83 7.88 0.64 -14.47
CA GLN A 83 8.18 -0.69 -13.94
C GLN A 83 9.36 -0.64 -12.96
N ILE A 84 9.18 -1.24 -11.80
CA ILE A 84 10.23 -1.42 -10.81
C ILE A 84 11.15 -2.54 -11.28
N SER A 85 12.45 -2.27 -11.32
CA SER A 85 13.45 -3.33 -11.54
C SER A 85 13.73 -4.11 -10.26
N ASP A 86 14.23 -5.35 -10.40
CA ASP A 86 14.66 -6.16 -9.25
C ASP A 86 15.69 -5.44 -8.38
N VAL A 87 16.61 -4.69 -8.99
CA VAL A 87 17.63 -3.91 -8.29
C VAL A 87 17.01 -2.78 -7.46
N GLU A 88 16.00 -2.08 -7.99
CA GLU A 88 15.30 -1.05 -7.23
C GLU A 88 14.54 -1.65 -6.05
N ALA A 89 13.81 -2.75 -6.28
CA ALA A 89 13.08 -3.45 -5.24
C ALA A 89 14.00 -3.97 -4.12
N GLU A 90 15.12 -4.58 -4.48
CA GLU A 90 16.15 -5.04 -3.53
C GLU A 90 16.75 -3.88 -2.73
N GLN A 91 17.07 -2.76 -3.39
CA GLN A 91 17.62 -1.58 -2.72
C GLN A 91 16.63 -0.99 -1.70
N TRP A 92 15.36 -0.87 -2.08
CA TRP A 92 14.33 -0.33 -1.20
C TRP A 92 14.06 -1.26 -0.01
N TYR A 93 13.92 -2.57 -0.25
CA TYR A 93 13.74 -3.52 0.84
C TYR A 93 14.94 -3.57 1.79
N ASN A 94 16.17 -3.65 1.27
CA ASN A 94 17.36 -3.67 2.12
C ASN A 94 17.48 -2.40 2.98
N LEU A 95 17.10 -1.24 2.44
CA LEU A 95 17.03 -0.01 3.22
C LEU A 95 16.00 -0.12 4.35
N ILE A 96 14.78 -0.56 4.05
CA ILE A 96 13.71 -0.75 5.05
C ILE A 96 14.16 -1.74 6.14
N ALA A 97 14.71 -2.88 5.74
CA ALA A 97 15.19 -3.94 6.65
C ALA A 97 16.36 -3.48 7.54
N SER A 98 17.12 -2.45 7.13
CA SER A 98 18.19 -1.87 7.96
C SER A 98 17.67 -1.11 9.17
N TYR A 99 16.44 -0.58 9.13
CA TYR A 99 15.77 0.03 10.28
C TYR A 99 15.21 -1.04 11.22
N ASN A 100 14.54 -2.04 10.66
CA ASN A 100 14.03 -3.19 11.40
C ASN A 100 13.86 -4.37 10.45
N ALA A 101 14.51 -5.50 10.77
CA ALA A 101 14.50 -6.70 9.93
C ALA A 101 13.10 -7.36 9.82
N THR A 102 12.13 -6.95 10.62
CA THR A 102 10.73 -7.41 10.50
C THR A 102 9.88 -6.54 9.58
N TYR A 103 10.37 -5.38 9.14
CA TYR A 103 9.62 -4.50 8.25
C TYR A 103 9.53 -5.08 6.84
N THR A 104 8.42 -4.78 6.16
CA THR A 104 8.16 -5.24 4.79
C THR A 104 8.01 -4.06 3.83
N LEU A 105 8.20 -4.35 2.55
CA LEU A 105 7.92 -3.44 1.45
C LEU A 105 6.61 -3.86 0.78
N GLN A 106 5.61 -2.98 0.80
CA GLN A 106 4.42 -3.11 -0.04
C GLN A 106 4.64 -2.39 -1.37
N LEU A 107 4.35 -3.08 -2.46
CA LEU A 107 4.29 -2.49 -3.79
C LEU A 107 2.86 -2.60 -4.30
N LYS A 108 2.22 -1.46 -4.53
CA LYS A 108 0.81 -1.37 -4.92
C LYS A 108 0.68 -0.99 -6.40
N HIS A 109 -0.05 -1.81 -7.17
CA HIS A 109 -0.47 -1.52 -8.53
C HIS A 109 -1.45 -2.61 -9.03
N TRP A 110 -2.34 -2.27 -9.96
CA TRP A 110 -3.18 -3.23 -10.71
C TRP A 110 -2.52 -3.89 -11.95
N ILE A 111 -1.26 -3.60 -12.28
CA ILE A 111 -0.58 -4.14 -13.48
C ILE A 111 0.64 -4.97 -13.04
N PRO A 112 0.64 -6.30 -13.22
CA PRO A 112 1.76 -7.14 -12.80
C PRO A 112 3.10 -6.77 -13.41
N GLU A 113 3.13 -6.31 -14.66
CA GLU A 113 4.36 -5.92 -15.36
C GLU A 113 5.02 -4.68 -14.75
N LYS A 114 4.36 -3.97 -13.83
CA LYS A 114 4.95 -2.84 -13.11
C LYS A 114 5.74 -3.29 -11.88
N MET A 115 5.54 -4.53 -11.44
CA MET A 115 6.26 -5.15 -10.34
C MET A 115 7.66 -5.62 -10.74
N PRO A 116 8.58 -5.81 -9.76
CA PRO A 116 9.87 -6.45 -9.99
C PRO A 116 9.69 -7.81 -10.69
N PRO A 117 10.41 -8.07 -11.79
CA PRO A 117 10.28 -9.32 -12.54
C PRO A 117 10.52 -10.57 -11.70
N THR A 118 11.54 -10.57 -10.82
CA THR A 118 11.97 -11.78 -10.10
C THR A 118 12.30 -11.59 -8.62
N TYR A 119 12.56 -10.37 -8.15
CA TYR A 119 12.86 -10.12 -6.74
C TYR A 119 11.60 -10.23 -5.89
N ARG A 120 11.67 -10.98 -4.78
CA ARG A 120 10.51 -11.35 -3.94
C ARG A 120 10.73 -11.16 -2.44
N GLU A 121 11.96 -11.04 -1.99
CA GLU A 121 12.28 -11.05 -0.56
C GLU A 121 11.67 -9.85 0.16
N GLY A 122 10.89 -10.11 1.21
CA GLY A 122 10.28 -9.05 2.03
C GLY A 122 9.19 -8.22 1.34
N ILE A 123 8.76 -8.61 0.14
CA ILE A 123 7.76 -7.87 -0.64
C ILE A 123 6.35 -8.44 -0.48
N TYR A 124 5.41 -7.53 -0.22
CA TYR A 124 3.97 -7.74 -0.26
C TYR A 124 3.40 -7.04 -1.50
N PHE A 125 2.72 -7.78 -2.36
CA PHE A 125 2.15 -7.24 -3.60
C PHE A 125 0.68 -6.89 -3.41
N ILE A 126 0.35 -5.61 -3.53
CA ILE A 126 -1.00 -5.11 -3.33
C ILE A 126 -1.63 -4.80 -4.69
N ASP A 127 -2.77 -5.40 -4.97
CA ASP A 127 -3.60 -5.04 -6.12
C ASP A 127 -4.61 -3.97 -5.69
N ASP A 128 -4.71 -2.92 -6.49
CA ASP A 128 -5.63 -1.80 -6.30
C ASP A 128 -6.52 -1.53 -7.53
N GLY A 129 -6.78 -2.59 -8.29
CA GLY A 129 -7.78 -2.61 -9.35
C GLY A 129 -9.19 -2.30 -8.82
N GLN A 130 -10.02 -1.77 -9.72
CA GLN A 130 -11.37 -1.28 -9.46
C GLN A 130 -12.18 -1.32 -10.76
N GLN A 131 -13.43 -0.84 -10.73
CA GLN A 131 -14.39 -0.86 -11.85
C GLN A 131 -14.87 -2.28 -12.20
N PHE A 132 -15.08 -3.09 -11.17
CA PHE A 132 -15.66 -4.41 -11.27
C PHE A 132 -17.19 -4.33 -11.38
N GLU A 133 -17.74 -5.24 -12.17
CA GLU A 133 -19.19 -5.31 -12.42
C GLU A 133 -19.93 -6.11 -11.33
N SER A 134 -19.20 -6.91 -10.55
CA SER A 134 -19.72 -7.79 -9.49
C SER A 134 -18.58 -8.36 -8.64
N ILE A 135 -18.94 -9.01 -7.53
CA ILE A 135 -17.98 -9.79 -6.73
C ILE A 135 -17.31 -10.90 -7.54
N ASP A 136 -18.03 -11.60 -8.41
CA ASP A 136 -17.47 -12.69 -9.22
C ASP A 136 -16.40 -12.17 -10.19
N HIS A 137 -16.64 -11.00 -10.81
CA HIS A 137 -15.66 -10.35 -11.68
C HIS A 137 -14.42 -9.93 -10.89
N MET A 138 -14.59 -9.33 -9.71
CA MET A 138 -13.47 -8.99 -8.81
C MET A 138 -12.66 -10.22 -8.40
N LEU A 139 -13.32 -11.32 -8.03
CA LEU A 139 -12.65 -12.55 -7.60
C LEU A 139 -11.86 -13.20 -8.76
N GLU A 140 -12.41 -13.23 -9.98
CA GLU A 140 -11.68 -13.71 -11.16
C GLU A 140 -10.40 -12.89 -11.38
N TYR A 141 -10.52 -11.56 -11.32
CA TYR A 141 -9.41 -10.62 -11.51
C TYR A 141 -8.33 -10.78 -10.43
N PHE A 142 -8.70 -10.73 -9.15
CA PHE A 142 -7.77 -10.86 -8.03
C PHE A 142 -7.15 -12.26 -7.93
N THR A 143 -7.87 -13.32 -8.35
CA THR A 143 -7.29 -14.66 -8.42
C THR A 143 -6.11 -14.70 -9.39
N ALA A 144 -6.19 -13.99 -10.52
CA ALA A 144 -5.06 -13.89 -11.44
C ALA A 144 -3.85 -13.19 -10.79
N TRP A 145 -4.07 -12.15 -9.99
CA TRP A 145 -3.01 -11.51 -9.20
C TRP A 145 -2.35 -12.47 -8.21
N GLY A 146 -3.15 -13.20 -7.44
CA GLY A 146 -2.64 -14.22 -6.50
C GLY A 146 -1.81 -15.30 -7.20
N GLN A 147 -2.24 -15.75 -8.38
CA GLN A 147 -1.51 -16.74 -9.19
C GLN A 147 -0.22 -16.21 -9.81
N GLN A 148 -0.15 -14.90 -10.08
CA GLN A 148 1.03 -14.24 -10.63
C GLN A 148 2.15 -14.11 -9.58
N PHE A 149 1.80 -14.00 -8.30
CA PHE A 149 2.73 -13.89 -7.17
C PHE A 149 2.56 -15.02 -6.15
N PRO A 150 2.67 -16.30 -6.55
CA PRO A 150 2.23 -17.44 -5.74
C PRO A 150 3.06 -17.65 -4.46
N ASP A 151 4.33 -17.23 -4.49
CA ASP A 151 5.27 -17.38 -3.37
C ASP A 151 5.34 -16.15 -2.46
N ASN A 152 4.56 -15.11 -2.77
CA ASN A 152 4.54 -13.86 -2.02
C ASN A 152 3.20 -13.66 -1.34
N PRO A 153 3.20 -12.98 -0.19
CA PRO A 153 1.97 -12.45 0.38
C PRO A 153 1.39 -11.40 -0.57
N VAL A 154 0.10 -11.53 -0.87
CA VAL A 154 -0.65 -10.56 -1.65
C VAL A 154 -1.70 -9.87 -0.78
N GLY A 155 -2.12 -8.68 -1.18
CA GLY A 155 -3.26 -8.01 -0.60
C GLY A 155 -4.07 -7.27 -1.64
N PHE A 156 -5.26 -6.85 -1.24
CA PHE A 156 -6.26 -6.29 -2.15
C PHE A 156 -6.89 -5.05 -1.54
N GLN A 157 -6.93 -3.98 -2.31
CA GLN A 157 -7.67 -2.77 -1.97
C GLN A 157 -9.07 -2.85 -2.58
N ILE A 158 -10.10 -2.60 -1.76
CA ILE A 158 -11.52 -2.75 -2.12
C ILE A 158 -12.35 -1.56 -1.64
N GLY A 159 -13.61 -1.51 -2.06
CA GLY A 159 -14.57 -0.51 -1.62
C GLY A 159 -14.54 0.77 -2.44
N TYR A 160 -13.95 0.76 -3.63
CA TYR A 160 -13.95 1.92 -4.51
C TYR A 160 -15.37 2.39 -4.83
N PRO A 161 -15.63 3.72 -4.87
CA PRO A 161 -16.93 4.25 -5.30
C PRO A 161 -17.38 3.73 -6.67
N GLU A 162 -16.43 3.46 -7.56
CA GLU A 162 -16.64 2.88 -8.89
C GLU A 162 -17.32 1.51 -8.85
N ASP A 163 -17.18 0.78 -7.74
CA ASP A 163 -17.73 -0.56 -7.53
C ASP A 163 -19.02 -0.53 -6.67
N GLN A 164 -19.44 0.67 -6.24
CA GLN A 164 -20.50 0.84 -5.22
C GLN A 164 -21.83 0.25 -5.63
N ASP A 165 -22.15 0.27 -6.93
CA ASP A 165 -23.42 -0.25 -7.46
C ASP A 165 -23.71 -1.69 -7.05
N TRP A 166 -22.69 -2.51 -6.75
CA TRP A 166 -22.89 -3.88 -6.27
C TRP A 166 -22.44 -4.10 -4.83
N TRP A 167 -21.34 -3.49 -4.35
CA TRP A 167 -20.91 -3.78 -2.98
C TRP A 167 -21.84 -3.17 -1.93
N CYS A 168 -22.58 -2.10 -2.26
CA CYS A 168 -23.52 -1.49 -1.32
C CYS A 168 -24.77 -2.34 -1.06
N GLU A 169 -24.98 -3.41 -1.84
CA GLU A 169 -26.10 -4.34 -1.65
C GLU A 169 -25.88 -5.33 -0.48
N TYR A 170 -24.64 -5.46 0.00
CA TYR A 170 -24.30 -6.30 1.15
C TYR A 170 -24.59 -5.61 2.49
N ASN A 171 -24.94 -6.39 3.52
CA ASN A 171 -25.16 -5.86 4.86
C ASN A 171 -23.84 -5.53 5.58
N ASP A 172 -22.80 -6.33 5.33
CA ASP A 172 -21.44 -6.10 5.80
C ASP A 172 -20.49 -6.18 4.59
N PRO A 173 -20.43 -5.12 3.74
CA PRO A 173 -19.66 -5.17 2.50
C PRO A 173 -18.19 -5.56 2.72
N TYR A 174 -17.54 -5.01 3.74
CA TYR A 174 -16.15 -5.36 4.05
C TYR A 174 -16.02 -6.83 4.44
N GLY A 175 -16.83 -7.30 5.39
CA GLY A 175 -16.78 -8.68 5.87
C GLY A 175 -17.09 -9.69 4.77
N ASP A 176 -18.16 -9.47 4.00
CA ASP A 176 -18.59 -10.39 2.95
C ASP A 176 -17.55 -10.50 1.82
N ILE A 177 -17.03 -9.36 1.33
CA ILE A 177 -16.05 -9.33 0.25
C ILE A 177 -14.68 -9.85 0.71
N ALA A 178 -14.18 -9.42 1.88
CA ALA A 178 -12.89 -9.86 2.38
C ALA A 178 -12.85 -11.37 2.62
N ASN A 179 -13.93 -11.94 3.16
CA ASN A 179 -14.02 -13.39 3.37
C ASN A 179 -14.02 -14.17 2.05
N ALA A 180 -14.67 -13.65 1.00
CA ALA A 180 -14.66 -14.27 -0.32
C ALA A 180 -13.24 -14.28 -0.93
N ILE A 181 -12.55 -13.13 -0.89
CA ILE A 181 -11.15 -13.00 -1.37
C ILE A 181 -10.22 -13.97 -0.63
N ILE A 182 -10.31 -14.03 0.70
CA ILE A 182 -9.47 -14.91 1.53
C ILE A 182 -9.74 -16.39 1.24
N ALA A 183 -10.99 -16.75 0.94
CA ALA A 183 -11.36 -18.13 0.61
C ALA A 183 -10.81 -18.57 -0.76
N ASP A 184 -10.83 -17.69 -1.75
CA ASP A 184 -10.45 -18.01 -3.14
C ASP A 184 -8.94 -17.87 -3.42
N ILE A 185 -8.24 -17.02 -2.65
CA ILE A 185 -6.85 -16.64 -2.93
C ILE A 185 -5.95 -16.99 -1.72
N PRO A 186 -5.29 -18.16 -1.71
CA PRO A 186 -4.63 -18.71 -0.51
C PRO A 186 -3.44 -17.91 0.04
N ASN A 187 -2.80 -17.11 -0.80
CA ASN A 187 -1.67 -16.24 -0.43
C ASN A 187 -2.10 -14.84 0.03
N THR A 188 -3.40 -14.56 0.16
CA THR A 188 -3.91 -13.30 0.72
C THR A 188 -3.44 -13.11 2.15
N ARG A 189 -2.86 -11.94 2.45
CA ARG A 189 -2.43 -11.51 3.79
C ARG A 189 -2.97 -10.14 4.20
N GLY A 190 -3.68 -9.44 3.32
CA GLY A 190 -4.36 -8.18 3.65
C GLY A 190 -5.52 -7.89 2.72
N VAL A 191 -6.61 -7.36 3.27
CA VAL A 191 -7.72 -6.77 2.53
C VAL A 191 -8.01 -5.41 3.13
N PHE A 192 -7.90 -4.36 2.33
CA PHE A 192 -7.92 -2.97 2.76
C PHE A 192 -9.11 -2.26 2.15
N TRP A 193 -9.93 -1.60 2.97
CA TRP A 193 -10.99 -0.73 2.47
C TRP A 193 -10.44 0.67 2.21
N VAL A 194 -10.77 1.25 1.06
CA VAL A 194 -10.32 2.60 0.69
C VAL A 194 -10.89 3.68 1.61
N ASP A 195 -10.11 4.72 1.86
CA ASP A 195 -10.55 5.86 2.66
C ASP A 195 -11.71 6.63 2.00
N PHE A 196 -11.76 6.68 0.66
CA PHE A 196 -12.76 7.41 -0.13
C PHE A 196 -14.21 7.08 0.22
N SER A 197 -14.48 5.83 0.61
CA SER A 197 -15.82 5.32 0.93
C SER A 197 -15.91 4.73 2.33
N LEU A 198 -14.83 4.79 3.14
CA LEU A 198 -14.79 4.19 4.47
C LEU A 198 -15.93 4.69 5.36
N THR A 199 -16.29 5.97 5.25
CA THR A 199 -17.37 6.57 6.04
C THR A 199 -18.77 6.06 5.68
N GLU A 200 -18.94 5.37 4.55
CA GLU A 200 -20.21 4.75 4.18
C GLU A 200 -20.47 3.46 4.95
N ILE A 201 -19.41 2.70 5.26
CA ILE A 201 -19.48 1.45 6.03
C ILE A 201 -19.11 1.64 7.50
N CYS A 202 -18.43 2.73 7.84
CA CYS A 202 -18.10 3.16 9.20
C CYS A 202 -18.41 4.65 9.37
N PRO A 203 -19.70 5.01 9.52
CA PRO A 203 -20.11 6.40 9.69
C PRO A 203 -19.44 7.06 10.89
N ILE A 204 -18.94 8.28 10.68
CA ILE A 204 -18.40 9.11 11.76
C ILE A 204 -19.59 9.71 12.51
N GLU A 205 -19.69 9.44 13.82
CA GLU A 205 -20.68 10.07 14.72
C GLU A 205 -20.43 11.57 14.95
#